data_AF-A0A523DMY4-F1
#
_entry.id   AF-A0A523DMY4-F1
#
_cell.length_a   1.000
_cell.length_b   1.000
_cell.length_c   1.000
_cell.angle_alpha   90.00
_cell.angle_beta   90.00
_cell.angle_gamma   90.00
#
_symmetry.space_group_name_H-M   'P 1'
#
loop_
_entity.id
_entity.type
_entity.pdbx_description
1 polymer ?
#
loop_
_entity_poly.entity_id
_entity_poly.type
_entity_poly.pdbx_seq_one_letter_code
_entity_poly.pdbx_strand_id
1 'polypeptide(L)'
;MPHAGLIYTALLMGTIKPLHAALTVCIILAIWGCSPQAHRQLRRHAATDTAAGRMARRQLLEENRARADSSWTRTESHHFILLTPPDSPVAADLDAFLARREAAYERIVAALKVAPDGPIRIYAYNSGRQGGTLLGQPLGFALPAEREIHVRWDQEPGHEEAHVVAWNWDQSGSGEPFLEEGLAVALSSHPGSPQAAATDLLAQGVLPDLGDLMENFSRYRNGYVLAGSFVALLLERDDPDLLRRLYTGGPPGLAERLEDATGQTLAQLQTWWETSLAAQEPVTREPVLEALSLLHLGEARAAIRVLEKQRRNVPAHPVLEFALAQALRQDDDDAGSALAFHRLLAMPLPYNLAWMKQRAREALSEMGYAEEVP
;
A
#
# COMPACT_ATOMS: atom_id res chain seq x y z
N MET A 1 46.25 24.04 -2.59
CA MET A 1 44.87 24.07 -3.14
C MET A 1 44.69 25.24 -4.13
N PRO A 2 45.04 25.12 -5.42
CA PRO A 2 44.68 26.14 -6.43
C PRO A 2 43.73 25.64 -7.54
N HIS A 3 43.36 24.35 -7.58
CA HIS A 3 42.58 23.79 -8.70
C HIS A 3 41.05 23.84 -8.53
N ALA A 4 40.54 24.25 -7.37
CA ALA A 4 39.10 24.28 -7.09
C ALA A 4 38.35 25.42 -7.81
N GLY A 5 39.04 26.50 -8.19
CA GLY A 5 38.43 27.66 -8.83
C GLY A 5 38.05 27.44 -10.31
N LEU A 6 38.86 26.67 -11.04
CA LEU A 6 38.71 26.51 -12.50
C LEU A 6 37.48 25.69 -12.93
N ILE A 7 37.06 24.72 -12.09
CA ILE A 7 35.91 23.86 -12.39
C ILE A 7 34.59 24.63 -12.22
N TYR A 8 34.53 25.54 -11.23
CA TYR A 8 33.33 26.33 -10.96
C TYR A 8 33.05 27.36 -12.07
N THR A 9 34.11 27.89 -12.69
CA THR A 9 33.99 28.86 -13.80
C THR A 9 33.48 28.21 -15.09
N ALA A 10 33.86 26.94 -15.37
CA ALA A 10 33.40 26.23 -16.56
C ALA A 10 31.90 25.85 -16.50
N LEU A 11 31.37 25.59 -15.30
CA LEU A 11 29.95 25.30 -15.06
C LEU A 11 29.03 26.52 -15.26
N LEU A 12 29.53 27.73 -15.00
CA LEU A 12 28.77 28.98 -15.20
C LEU A 12 28.78 29.46 -16.66
N MET A 13 29.68 28.95 -17.50
CA MET A 13 29.82 29.38 -18.91
C MET A 13 29.06 28.51 -19.93
N GLY A 14 28.27 27.52 -19.50
CA GLY A 14 27.32 26.82 -20.39
C GLY A 14 27.93 25.93 -21.50
N THR A 15 29.24 25.63 -21.43
CA THR A 15 29.96 24.92 -22.51
C THR A 15 30.05 23.41 -22.34
N ILE A 16 29.47 22.85 -21.28
CA ILE A 16 29.59 21.44 -20.93
C ILE A 16 28.39 20.65 -21.47
N LYS A 17 28.62 19.80 -22.48
CA LYS A 17 27.62 18.84 -23.00
C LYS A 17 27.04 18.01 -21.84
N PRO A 18 25.74 17.63 -21.86
CA PRO A 18 25.06 16.97 -20.72
C PRO A 18 25.77 15.70 -20.21
N LEU A 19 26.47 14.97 -21.07
CA LEU A 19 27.29 13.81 -20.70
C LEU A 19 28.42 14.14 -19.70
N HIS A 20 29.05 15.31 -19.85
CA HIS A 20 30.14 15.75 -18.99
C HIS A 20 29.64 16.31 -17.65
N ALA A 21 28.42 16.86 -17.59
CA ALA A 21 27.81 17.28 -16.33
C ALA A 21 27.53 16.07 -15.42
N ALA A 22 26.99 15.00 -15.98
CA ALA A 22 26.79 13.73 -15.25
C ALA A 22 28.13 13.13 -14.76
N LEU A 23 29.14 13.09 -15.63
CA LEU A 23 30.48 12.57 -15.27
C LEU A 23 31.17 13.41 -14.20
N THR A 24 31.04 14.75 -14.24
CA THR A 24 31.61 15.66 -13.24
C THR A 24 30.92 15.48 -11.88
N VAL A 25 29.60 15.30 -11.85
CA VAL A 25 28.86 14.97 -10.63
C VAL A 25 29.34 13.63 -10.05
N CYS A 26 29.53 12.60 -10.88
CA CYS A 26 30.07 11.31 -10.44
C CYS A 26 31.50 11.43 -9.85
N ILE A 27 32.39 12.20 -10.48
CA ILE A 27 33.76 12.42 -10.00
C ILE A 27 33.76 13.23 -8.69
N ILE A 28 32.93 14.27 -8.58
CA ILE A 28 32.81 15.07 -7.35
C ILE A 28 32.23 14.22 -6.21
N LEU A 29 31.20 13.40 -6.47
CA LEU A 29 30.60 12.53 -5.46
C LEU A 29 31.54 11.39 -5.02
N ALA A 30 32.32 10.83 -5.94
CA ALA A 30 33.35 9.82 -5.61
C ALA A 30 34.49 10.40 -4.75
N ILE A 31 34.85 11.68 -4.95
CA ILE A 31 35.89 12.36 -4.17
C ILE A 31 35.35 12.88 -2.81
N TRP A 32 34.04 13.14 -2.71
CA TRP A 32 33.39 13.72 -1.51
C TRP A 32 32.59 12.71 -0.68
N GLY A 33 32.81 11.42 -0.89
CA GLY A 33 32.16 10.33 -0.16
C GLY A 33 32.44 10.38 1.34
N CYS A 34 31.71 11.23 2.05
CA CYS A 34 31.47 11.33 3.50
C CYS A 34 30.93 12.71 3.92
N SER A 35 30.82 13.72 3.04
CA SER A 35 30.35 15.05 3.48
C SER A 35 28.81 15.12 3.57
N PRO A 36 28.23 15.64 4.66
CA PRO A 36 26.79 15.88 4.77
C PRO A 36 26.22 16.75 3.63
N GLN A 37 27.06 17.56 2.99
CA GLN A 37 26.68 18.41 1.87
C GLN A 37 26.48 17.62 0.58
N ALA A 38 27.34 16.64 0.29
CA ALA A 38 27.19 15.74 -0.86
C ALA A 38 25.90 14.94 -0.76
N HIS A 39 25.62 14.38 0.42
CA HIS A 39 24.38 13.63 0.65
C HIS A 39 23.12 14.50 0.52
N ARG A 40 23.17 15.78 0.92
CA ARG A 40 22.08 16.75 0.70
C ARG A 40 21.87 17.04 -0.79
N GLN A 41 22.94 17.17 -1.57
CA GLN A 41 22.84 17.39 -3.02
C GLN A 41 22.26 16.16 -3.73
N LEU A 42 22.71 14.95 -3.39
CA LEU A 42 22.16 13.70 -3.90
C LEU A 42 20.65 13.62 -3.69
N ARG A 43 20.17 13.91 -2.47
CA ARG A 43 18.72 13.92 -2.19
C ARG A 43 17.94 14.93 -3.03
N ARG A 44 18.50 16.13 -3.25
CA ARG A 44 17.85 17.14 -4.09
C ARG A 44 17.71 16.66 -5.53
N HIS A 45 18.72 15.99 -6.06
CA HIS A 45 18.65 15.42 -7.41
C HIS A 45 17.70 14.22 -7.48
N ALA A 46 17.74 13.35 -6.46
CA ALA A 46 16.88 12.17 -6.33
C ALA A 46 15.38 12.50 -6.32
N ALA A 47 14.99 13.73 -5.97
CA ALA A 47 13.60 14.19 -6.04
C ALA A 47 13.11 14.53 -7.46
N THR A 48 13.99 14.54 -8.48
CA THR A 48 13.61 14.85 -9.87
C THR A 48 13.41 13.59 -10.69
N ASP A 49 12.52 13.62 -11.70
CA ASP A 49 12.37 12.50 -12.65
C ASP A 49 13.30 12.61 -13.87
N THR A 50 14.49 13.15 -13.64
CA THR A 50 15.54 13.23 -14.65
C THR A 50 16.41 11.98 -14.62
N ALA A 51 17.18 11.73 -15.69
CA ALA A 51 18.18 10.67 -15.70
C ALA A 51 19.17 10.80 -14.52
N ALA A 52 19.58 12.03 -14.20
CA ALA A 52 20.44 12.31 -13.04
C ALA A 52 19.74 11.99 -11.71
N GLY A 53 18.43 12.30 -11.59
CA GLY A 53 17.64 11.93 -10.43
C GLY A 53 17.52 10.41 -10.23
N ARG A 54 17.30 9.65 -11.32
CA ARG A 54 17.29 8.18 -11.29
C ARG A 54 18.64 7.60 -10.88
N MET A 55 19.75 8.13 -11.40
CA MET A 55 21.09 7.73 -10.98
C MET A 55 21.35 8.03 -9.49
N ALA A 56 20.96 9.20 -9.02
CA ALA A 56 21.09 9.58 -7.61
C ALA A 56 20.25 8.67 -6.68
N ARG A 57 19.02 8.31 -7.09
CA ARG A 57 18.19 7.33 -6.35
C ARG A 57 18.86 5.95 -6.28
N ARG A 58 19.39 5.45 -7.41
CA ARG A 58 20.12 4.17 -7.43
C ARG A 58 21.33 4.19 -6.48
N GLN A 59 22.12 5.26 -6.49
CA GLN A 59 23.25 5.39 -5.58
C GLN A 59 22.80 5.39 -4.10
N LEU A 60 21.75 6.15 -3.76
CA LEU A 60 21.20 6.16 -2.39
C LEU A 60 20.68 4.79 -1.97
N LEU A 61 20.06 4.03 -2.89
CA LEU A 61 19.63 2.66 -2.65
C LEU A 61 20.82 1.74 -2.34
N GLU A 62 21.88 1.79 -3.15
CA GLU A 62 23.10 1.00 -2.95
C GLU A 62 23.78 1.34 -1.61
N GLU A 63 23.92 2.63 -1.28
CA GLU A 63 24.44 3.09 0.01
C GLU A 63 23.59 2.61 1.18
N ASN A 64 22.25 2.61 1.01
CA ASN A 64 21.34 2.11 2.03
C ASN A 64 21.43 0.59 2.19
N ARG A 65 21.56 -0.19 1.10
CA ARG A 65 21.77 -1.65 1.15
C ARG A 65 23.03 -1.98 1.94
N ALA A 66 24.16 -1.37 1.57
CA ALA A 66 25.43 -1.56 2.28
C ALA A 66 25.34 -1.18 3.77
N ARG A 67 24.60 -0.12 4.10
CA ARG A 67 24.33 0.25 5.49
C ARG A 67 23.48 -0.79 6.21
N ALA A 68 22.39 -1.24 5.59
CA ALA A 68 21.51 -2.23 6.19
C ALA A 68 22.27 -3.54 6.44
N ASP A 69 23.02 -4.02 5.46
CA ASP A 69 23.79 -5.27 5.56
C ASP A 69 24.86 -5.24 6.67
N SER A 70 25.37 -4.05 7.00
CA SER A 70 26.42 -3.88 8.01
C SER A 70 25.93 -3.50 9.41
N SER A 71 24.73 -2.91 9.53
CA SER A 71 24.30 -2.28 10.79
C SER A 71 22.85 -2.53 11.18
N TRP A 72 22.03 -3.12 10.31
CA TRP A 72 20.65 -3.44 10.61
C TRP A 72 20.52 -4.86 11.15
N THR A 73 19.49 -5.09 11.96
CA THR A 73 19.11 -6.42 12.41
C THR A 73 18.57 -7.20 11.22
N ARG A 74 19.10 -8.40 11.02
CA ARG A 74 18.67 -9.34 9.98
C ARG A 74 17.91 -10.50 10.62
N THR A 75 16.69 -10.72 10.18
CA THR A 75 15.86 -11.86 10.57
C THR A 75 15.40 -12.59 9.30
N GLU A 76 15.35 -13.91 9.33
CA GLU A 76 14.90 -14.72 8.20
C GLU A 76 13.63 -15.49 8.55
N SER A 77 12.75 -15.64 7.58
CA SER A 77 11.60 -16.54 7.60
C SER A 77 11.66 -17.45 6.36
N HIS A 78 10.57 -18.15 6.03
CA HIS A 78 10.58 -19.08 4.90
C HIS A 78 10.78 -18.35 3.57
N HIS A 79 10.05 -17.26 3.34
CA HIS A 79 10.08 -16.53 2.06
C HIS A 79 10.72 -15.15 2.16
N PHE A 80 11.14 -14.70 3.35
CA PHE A 80 11.66 -13.35 3.56
C PHE A 80 13.00 -13.27 4.27
N ILE A 81 13.77 -12.25 3.91
CA ILE A 81 14.88 -11.72 4.70
C ILE A 81 14.47 -10.31 5.15
N LEU A 82 14.16 -10.15 6.43
CA LEU A 82 13.79 -8.88 7.03
C LEU A 82 15.03 -8.14 7.55
N LEU A 83 15.20 -6.90 7.10
CA LEU A 83 16.24 -5.97 7.52
C LEU A 83 15.56 -4.79 8.23
N THR A 84 15.89 -4.60 9.51
CA THR A 84 15.32 -3.53 10.36
C THR A 84 16.40 -2.71 11.05
N PRO A 85 16.21 -1.38 11.22
CA PRO A 85 17.08 -0.60 12.10
C PRO A 85 17.18 -1.21 13.51
N PRO A 86 18.31 -1.05 14.24
CA PRO A 86 18.45 -1.59 15.59
C PRO A 86 17.38 -1.15 16.59
N ASP A 87 16.78 0.03 16.37
CA ASP A 87 15.72 0.63 17.18
C ASP A 87 14.32 0.40 16.58
N SER A 88 14.16 -0.60 15.71
CA SER A 88 12.92 -0.81 14.97
C SER A 88 11.74 -1.22 15.87
N PRO A 89 10.55 -0.62 15.70
CA PRO A 89 9.34 -1.04 16.38
C PRO A 89 8.94 -2.49 16.08
N VAL A 90 9.41 -3.06 14.95
CA VAL A 90 9.15 -4.46 14.60
C VAL A 90 9.66 -5.42 15.67
N ALA A 91 10.71 -5.07 16.41
CA ALA A 91 11.27 -5.93 17.45
C ALA A 91 10.28 -6.25 18.58
N ALA A 92 9.27 -5.40 18.80
CA ALA A 92 8.24 -5.64 19.81
C ALA A 92 7.29 -6.79 19.43
N ASP A 93 7.10 -7.05 18.13
CA ASP A 93 6.19 -8.07 17.62
C ASP A 93 6.68 -8.63 16.27
N LEU A 94 7.90 -9.15 16.30
CA LEU A 94 8.62 -9.63 15.11
C LEU A 94 7.90 -10.82 14.46
N ASP A 95 7.41 -11.75 15.29
CA ASP A 95 6.75 -12.96 14.82
C ASP A 95 5.42 -12.64 14.14
N ALA A 96 4.58 -11.75 14.70
CA ALA A 96 3.34 -11.38 14.03
C ALA A 96 3.58 -10.53 12.77
N PHE A 97 4.64 -9.70 12.75
CA PHE A 97 5.04 -9.00 11.54
C PHE A 97 5.36 -9.99 10.40
N LEU A 98 6.23 -10.97 10.67
CA LEU A 98 6.62 -11.97 9.68
C LEU A 98 5.44 -12.89 9.30
N ALA A 99 4.65 -13.35 10.27
CA ALA A 99 3.50 -14.21 10.01
C ALA A 99 2.47 -13.57 9.06
N ARG A 100 2.20 -12.27 9.21
CA ARG A 100 1.30 -11.54 8.29
C ARG A 100 1.87 -11.41 6.88
N ARG A 101 3.19 -11.23 6.75
CA ARG A 101 3.90 -11.16 5.46
C ARG A 101 3.90 -12.52 4.77
N GLU A 102 4.19 -13.59 5.51
CA GLU A 102 4.13 -14.98 5.03
C GLU A 102 2.73 -15.35 4.55
N ALA A 103 1.70 -15.05 5.34
CA ALA A 103 0.32 -15.28 4.95
C ALA A 103 -0.07 -14.51 3.67
N ALA A 104 0.39 -13.26 3.52
CA ALA A 104 0.15 -12.50 2.29
C ALA A 104 0.87 -13.11 1.09
N TYR A 105 2.13 -13.50 1.25
CA TYR A 105 2.91 -14.17 0.22
C TYR A 105 2.25 -15.46 -0.26
N GLU A 106 1.83 -16.34 0.67
CA GLU A 106 1.18 -17.60 0.34
C GLU A 106 -0.11 -17.38 -0.45
N ARG A 107 -0.94 -16.40 -0.06
CA ARG A 107 -2.15 -16.03 -0.82
C ARG A 107 -1.80 -15.53 -2.22
N ILE A 108 -0.78 -14.68 -2.35
CA ILE A 108 -0.36 -14.12 -3.64
C ILE A 108 0.15 -15.22 -4.55
N VAL A 109 1.06 -16.08 -4.09
CA VAL A 109 1.57 -17.22 -4.87
C VAL A 109 0.44 -18.17 -5.26
N ALA A 110 -0.50 -18.43 -4.33
CA ALA A 110 -1.67 -19.24 -4.62
C ALA A 110 -2.58 -18.62 -5.68
N ALA A 111 -2.74 -17.30 -5.71
CA ALA A 111 -3.53 -16.59 -6.71
C ALA A 111 -2.81 -16.54 -8.08
N LEU A 112 -1.52 -16.20 -8.08
CA LEU A 112 -0.75 -15.94 -9.30
C LEU A 112 -0.13 -17.21 -9.93
N LYS A 113 -0.13 -18.33 -9.18
CA LYS A 113 0.46 -19.61 -9.59
C LYS A 113 1.92 -19.50 -10.03
N VAL A 114 2.65 -18.54 -9.44
CA VAL A 114 4.07 -18.29 -9.69
C VAL A 114 4.75 -17.88 -8.39
N ALA A 115 6.05 -18.16 -8.27
CA ALA A 115 6.85 -17.79 -7.11
C ALA A 115 8.24 -17.29 -7.55
N PRO A 116 8.84 -16.34 -6.82
CA PRO A 116 10.22 -15.92 -7.04
C PRO A 116 11.23 -17.03 -6.71
N ASP A 117 12.35 -17.05 -7.43
CA ASP A 117 13.48 -17.94 -7.14
C ASP A 117 14.33 -17.41 -5.98
N GLY A 118 13.85 -17.62 -4.75
CA GLY A 118 14.51 -17.25 -3.51
C GLY A 118 13.77 -16.17 -2.70
N PRO A 119 14.31 -15.81 -1.52
CA PRO A 119 13.59 -14.96 -0.59
C PRO A 119 13.52 -13.51 -1.05
N ILE A 120 12.44 -12.84 -0.63
CA ILE A 120 12.24 -11.40 -0.81
C ILE A 120 12.89 -10.66 0.37
N ARG A 121 13.73 -9.65 0.08
CA ARG A 121 14.31 -8.79 1.11
C ARG A 121 13.33 -7.68 1.48
N ILE A 122 12.97 -7.59 2.75
CA ILE A 122 12.13 -6.52 3.29
C ILE A 122 13.02 -5.53 4.04
N TYR A 123 13.11 -4.30 3.56
CA TYR A 123 13.67 -3.18 4.32
C TYR A 123 12.54 -2.47 5.05
N ALA A 124 12.38 -2.74 6.35
CA ALA A 124 11.32 -2.17 7.18
C ALA A 124 11.82 -0.98 7.99
N TYR A 125 11.39 0.23 7.59
CA TYR A 125 11.82 1.49 8.19
C TYR A 125 10.89 1.93 9.32
N ASN A 126 11.44 2.64 10.31
CA ASN A 126 10.72 3.16 11.47
C ASN A 126 9.70 4.25 11.08
N SER A 127 9.95 4.96 9.97
CA SER A 127 9.04 6.00 9.47
C SER A 127 9.27 6.33 7.99
N GLY A 128 8.27 6.92 7.35
CA GLY A 128 8.41 7.49 6.00
C GLY A 128 9.48 8.58 5.92
N ARG A 129 9.69 9.34 7.00
CA ARG A 129 10.77 10.34 7.09
C ARG A 129 12.15 9.70 7.06
N GLN A 130 12.34 8.57 7.77
CA GLN A 130 13.58 7.81 7.72
C GLN A 130 13.83 7.30 6.30
N GLY A 131 12.82 6.70 5.66
CA GLY A 131 12.88 6.25 4.27
C GLY A 131 13.26 7.36 3.29
N GLY A 132 12.53 8.49 3.30
CA GLY A 132 12.84 9.64 2.43
C GLY A 132 14.21 10.25 2.68
N THR A 133 14.71 10.18 3.92
CA THR A 133 16.07 10.59 4.27
C THR A 133 17.10 9.64 3.68
N LEU A 134 16.88 8.33 3.74
CA LEU A 134 17.87 7.34 3.30
C LEU A 134 17.85 7.13 1.78
N LEU A 135 16.67 7.13 1.17
CA LEU A 135 16.44 6.71 -0.21
C LEU A 135 16.21 7.87 -1.17
N GLY A 136 15.86 9.05 -0.65
CA GLY A 136 15.47 10.20 -1.48
C GLY A 136 14.11 10.05 -2.16
N GLN A 137 13.29 9.06 -1.76
CA GLN A 137 11.93 8.84 -2.25
C GLN A 137 11.00 8.33 -1.13
N PRO A 138 9.66 8.43 -1.29
CA PRO A 138 8.71 7.82 -0.37
C PRO A 138 8.91 6.30 -0.23
N LEU A 139 8.48 5.74 0.91
CA LEU A 139 8.39 4.28 1.12
C LEU A 139 7.11 3.73 0.48
N GLY A 140 7.00 2.40 0.44
CA GLY A 140 5.93 1.70 -0.25
C GLY A 140 6.25 1.56 -1.72
N PHE A 141 7.37 0.89 -1.99
CA PHE A 141 7.74 0.50 -3.34
C PHE A 141 8.51 -0.83 -3.32
N ALA A 142 8.44 -1.55 -4.44
CA ALA A 142 9.21 -2.73 -4.72
C ALA A 142 10.31 -2.46 -5.75
N LEU A 143 11.35 -3.29 -5.71
CA LEU A 143 12.35 -3.48 -6.77
C LEU A 143 12.26 -4.95 -7.19
N PRO A 144 11.34 -5.30 -8.11
CA PRO A 144 11.00 -6.70 -8.37
C PRO A 144 12.17 -7.54 -8.90
N ALA A 145 13.02 -6.96 -9.75
CA ALA A 145 14.20 -7.64 -10.29
C ALA A 145 15.21 -8.05 -9.21
N GLU A 146 15.33 -7.26 -8.14
CA GLU A 146 16.19 -7.52 -6.99
C GLU A 146 15.49 -8.32 -5.87
N ARG A 147 14.18 -8.56 -6.00
CA ARG A 147 13.29 -9.11 -4.96
C ARG A 147 13.38 -8.32 -3.67
N GLU A 148 13.32 -7.01 -3.76
CA GLU A 148 13.39 -6.12 -2.60
C GLU A 148 12.10 -5.32 -2.45
N ILE A 149 11.68 -5.10 -1.21
CA ILE A 149 10.60 -4.18 -0.88
C ILE A 149 11.06 -3.20 0.21
N HIS A 150 10.68 -1.94 0.07
CA HIS A 150 11.05 -0.87 1.00
C HIS A 150 9.79 -0.25 1.60
N VAL A 151 9.50 -0.60 2.86
CA VAL A 151 8.19 -0.34 3.48
C VAL A 151 8.33 0.30 4.85
N ARG A 152 7.28 1.01 5.28
CA ARG A 152 7.16 1.39 6.70
C ARG A 152 6.82 0.14 7.52
N TRP A 153 7.30 0.05 8.75
CA TRP A 153 7.11 -1.14 9.60
C TRP A 153 5.63 -1.51 9.86
N ASP A 154 4.72 -0.55 9.79
CA ASP A 154 3.26 -0.67 9.95
C ASP A 154 2.52 -0.63 8.60
N GLN A 155 3.22 -0.68 7.47
CA GLN A 155 2.57 -0.79 6.17
C GLN A 155 1.91 -2.16 6.03
N GLU A 156 0.72 -2.20 5.45
CA GLU A 156 -0.03 -3.44 5.23
C GLU A 156 0.75 -4.37 4.28
N PRO A 157 0.81 -5.69 4.56
CA PRO A 157 1.40 -6.66 3.65
C PRO A 157 0.59 -6.89 2.37
N GLY A 158 1.30 -7.30 1.33
CA GLY A 158 0.74 -7.87 0.11
C GLY A 158 0.92 -7.00 -1.13
N HIS A 159 0.82 -5.67 -1.01
CA HIS A 159 0.91 -4.77 -2.17
C HIS A 159 2.27 -4.86 -2.88
N GLU A 160 3.35 -4.66 -2.15
CA GLU A 160 4.70 -4.70 -2.74
C GLU A 160 5.14 -6.13 -3.06
N GLU A 161 4.69 -7.11 -2.26
CA GLU A 161 4.92 -8.53 -2.53
C GLU A 161 4.29 -8.97 -3.85
N ALA A 162 3.10 -8.47 -4.17
CA ALA A 162 2.42 -8.78 -5.43
C ALA A 162 3.25 -8.33 -6.64
N HIS A 163 3.87 -7.15 -6.57
CA HIS A 163 4.79 -6.68 -7.61
C HIS A 163 6.00 -7.61 -7.79
N VAL A 164 6.62 -8.04 -6.68
CA VAL A 164 7.77 -8.96 -6.72
C VAL A 164 7.40 -10.35 -7.25
N VAL A 165 6.24 -10.88 -6.85
CA VAL A 165 5.78 -12.19 -7.32
C VAL A 165 5.37 -12.13 -8.80
N ALA A 166 4.57 -11.14 -9.19
CA ALA A 166 4.08 -10.96 -10.57
C ALA A 166 5.22 -10.74 -11.59
N TRP A 167 6.35 -10.20 -11.17
CA TRP A 167 7.57 -10.09 -11.99
C TRP A 167 8.08 -11.43 -12.55
N ASN A 168 7.69 -12.56 -11.94
CA ASN A 168 8.05 -13.89 -12.43
C ASN A 168 7.14 -14.38 -13.56
N TRP A 169 6.07 -13.66 -13.89
CA TRP A 169 5.36 -13.87 -15.15
C TRP A 169 6.12 -13.28 -16.34
N ASP A 170 6.64 -12.06 -16.19
CA ASP A 170 7.43 -11.36 -17.20
C ASP A 170 8.37 -10.33 -16.56
N GLN A 171 9.68 -10.50 -16.80
CA GLN A 171 10.74 -9.62 -16.28
C GLN A 171 10.87 -8.29 -17.05
N SER A 172 9.97 -8.00 -17.98
CA SER A 172 9.82 -6.68 -18.59
C SER A 172 8.74 -5.83 -17.91
N GLY A 173 7.98 -6.41 -16.98
CA GLY A 173 6.76 -5.81 -16.43
C GLY A 173 5.59 -5.91 -17.41
N SER A 174 4.43 -5.37 -17.05
CA SER A 174 3.29 -5.37 -17.98
C SER A 174 3.29 -4.21 -18.95
N GLY A 175 4.00 -3.14 -18.61
CA GLY A 175 3.94 -1.86 -19.32
C GLY A 175 2.62 -1.12 -19.11
N GLU A 176 1.70 -1.64 -18.30
CA GLU A 176 0.38 -1.08 -18.00
C GLU A 176 0.25 -0.77 -16.49
N PRO A 177 0.54 0.47 -16.06
CA PRO A 177 0.50 0.83 -14.64
C PRO A 177 -0.86 0.58 -13.97
N PHE A 178 -1.97 0.68 -14.72
CA PHE A 178 -3.30 0.35 -14.21
C PHE A 178 -3.42 -1.12 -13.78
N LEU A 179 -2.89 -2.04 -14.59
CA LEU A 179 -2.94 -3.47 -14.31
C LEU A 179 -1.99 -3.85 -13.17
N GLU A 180 -0.77 -3.28 -13.16
CA GLU A 180 0.23 -3.54 -12.12
C GLU A 180 -0.27 -3.12 -10.74
N GLU A 181 -0.71 -1.87 -10.62
CA GLU A 181 -1.21 -1.34 -9.36
C GLU A 181 -2.57 -1.96 -8.97
N GLY A 182 -3.44 -2.20 -9.95
CA GLY A 182 -4.69 -2.91 -9.71
C GLY A 182 -4.47 -4.31 -9.16
N LEU A 183 -3.53 -5.07 -9.72
CA LEU A 183 -3.20 -6.40 -9.21
C LEU A 183 -2.65 -6.36 -7.79
N ALA A 184 -1.74 -5.42 -7.51
CA ALA A 184 -1.17 -5.24 -6.18
C ALA A 184 -2.24 -4.88 -5.13
N VAL A 185 -3.17 -3.98 -5.46
CA VAL A 185 -4.28 -3.63 -4.59
C VAL A 185 -5.23 -4.81 -4.39
N ALA A 186 -5.59 -5.52 -5.47
CA ALA A 186 -6.50 -6.67 -5.43
C ALA A 186 -6.00 -7.80 -4.52
N LEU A 187 -4.67 -8.00 -4.44
CA LEU A 187 -4.06 -9.06 -3.64
C LEU A 187 -3.54 -8.59 -2.27
N SER A 188 -3.57 -7.29 -2.01
CA SER A 188 -3.16 -6.70 -0.73
C SER A 188 -4.04 -7.18 0.43
N SER A 189 -3.51 -7.20 1.65
CA SER A 189 -4.28 -7.49 2.87
C SER A 189 -5.11 -6.27 3.36
N HIS A 190 -5.46 -5.32 2.49
CA HIS A 190 -6.06 -4.07 2.94
C HIS A 190 -7.39 -4.33 3.70
N PRO A 191 -7.60 -3.73 4.89
CA PRO A 191 -8.80 -3.96 5.71
C PRO A 191 -10.10 -3.39 5.10
N GLY A 192 -10.04 -2.85 3.88
CA GLY A 192 -11.20 -2.50 3.07
C GLY A 192 -11.11 -3.20 1.72
N SER A 193 -12.15 -3.92 1.34
CA SER A 193 -12.26 -4.51 0.00
C SER A 193 -12.29 -3.38 -1.04
N PRO A 194 -11.42 -3.41 -2.06
CA PRO A 194 -11.49 -2.48 -3.19
C PRO A 194 -12.88 -2.42 -3.83
N GLN A 195 -13.58 -3.55 -3.83
CA GLN A 195 -14.96 -3.67 -4.30
C GLN A 195 -15.92 -2.85 -3.46
N ALA A 196 -15.84 -2.89 -2.12
CA ALA A 196 -16.72 -2.08 -1.26
C ALA A 196 -16.60 -0.57 -1.55
N ALA A 197 -15.36 -0.07 -1.75
CA ALA A 197 -15.14 1.32 -2.11
C ALA A 197 -15.68 1.67 -3.51
N ALA A 198 -15.57 0.75 -4.47
CA ALA A 198 -16.14 0.92 -5.80
C ALA A 198 -17.68 0.89 -5.79
N THR A 199 -18.29 -0.01 -5.00
CA THR A 199 -19.75 -0.07 -4.77
C THR A 199 -20.27 1.25 -4.17
N ASP A 200 -19.55 1.82 -3.19
CA ASP A 200 -19.88 3.13 -2.62
C ASP A 200 -19.91 4.24 -3.69
N LEU A 201 -18.96 4.25 -4.62
CA LEU A 201 -18.86 5.26 -5.69
C LEU A 201 -19.92 5.04 -6.78
N LEU A 202 -20.23 3.79 -7.10
CA LEU A 202 -21.34 3.43 -7.99
C LEU A 202 -22.68 3.89 -7.42
N ALA A 203 -22.95 3.63 -6.14
CA ALA A 203 -24.17 4.06 -5.47
C ALA A 203 -24.33 5.59 -5.42
N GLN A 204 -23.22 6.33 -5.42
CA GLN A 204 -23.20 7.79 -5.49
C GLN A 204 -23.32 8.34 -6.93
N GLY A 205 -23.30 7.48 -7.95
CA GLY A 205 -23.32 7.90 -9.35
C GLY A 205 -22.06 8.62 -9.80
N VAL A 206 -20.92 8.34 -9.14
CA VAL A 206 -19.61 9.00 -9.40
C VAL A 206 -18.50 7.99 -9.75
N LEU A 207 -18.86 6.75 -10.06
CA LEU A 207 -17.92 5.77 -10.61
C LEU A 207 -17.43 6.27 -11.98
N PRO A 208 -16.11 6.39 -12.21
CA PRO A 208 -15.59 6.81 -13.51
C PRO A 208 -15.80 5.73 -14.57
N ASP A 209 -15.79 6.14 -15.83
CA ASP A 209 -15.73 5.23 -16.98
C ASP A 209 -14.45 4.38 -16.91
N LEU A 210 -14.54 3.08 -17.20
CA LEU A 210 -13.42 2.15 -17.14
C LEU A 210 -12.30 2.49 -18.13
N GLY A 211 -12.62 2.97 -19.33
CA GLY A 211 -11.62 3.39 -20.31
C GLY A 211 -10.82 4.59 -19.81
N ASP A 212 -11.50 5.62 -19.33
CA ASP A 212 -10.85 6.80 -18.72
C ASP A 212 -10.06 6.42 -17.47
N LEU A 213 -10.60 5.52 -16.64
CA LEU A 213 -9.91 5.00 -15.47
C LEU A 213 -8.63 4.25 -15.85
N MET A 214 -8.65 3.38 -16.87
CA MET A 214 -7.46 2.64 -17.32
C MET A 214 -6.32 3.56 -17.75
N GLU A 215 -6.65 4.66 -18.45
CA GLU A 215 -5.66 5.62 -18.91
C GLU A 215 -5.19 6.60 -17.83
N ASN A 216 -6.09 6.97 -16.90
CA ASN A 216 -5.92 8.10 -16.00
C ASN A 216 -6.06 7.76 -14.51
N PHE A 217 -6.02 6.48 -14.08
CA PHE A 217 -6.30 6.08 -12.70
C PHE A 217 -5.52 6.89 -11.65
N SER A 218 -4.24 7.18 -11.88
CA SER A 218 -3.40 7.94 -10.95
C SER A 218 -3.89 9.38 -10.69
N ARG A 219 -4.75 9.93 -11.55
CA ARG A 219 -5.37 11.26 -11.38
C ARG A 219 -6.61 11.22 -10.49
N TYR A 220 -7.25 10.07 -10.34
CA TYR A 220 -8.39 9.92 -9.46
C TYR A 220 -7.94 9.67 -8.03
N ARG A 221 -8.59 10.35 -7.08
CA ARG A 221 -8.36 10.15 -5.65
C ARG A 221 -8.46 8.67 -5.23
N ASN A 222 -9.37 7.91 -5.86
CA ASN A 222 -9.60 6.50 -5.58
C ASN A 222 -9.11 5.57 -6.70
N GLY A 223 -8.30 6.06 -7.64
CA GLY A 223 -8.01 5.31 -8.86
C GLY A 223 -7.30 3.97 -8.64
N TYR A 224 -6.36 3.90 -7.70
CA TYR A 224 -5.71 2.63 -7.32
C TYR A 224 -6.70 1.62 -6.75
N VAL A 225 -7.62 2.08 -5.90
CA VAL A 225 -8.67 1.24 -5.30
C VAL A 225 -9.65 0.76 -6.37
N LEU A 226 -10.03 1.63 -7.31
CA LEU A 226 -10.90 1.27 -8.42
C LEU A 226 -10.22 0.29 -9.39
N ALA A 227 -8.94 0.49 -9.69
CA ALA A 227 -8.14 -0.45 -10.47
C ALA A 227 -8.10 -1.82 -9.78
N GLY A 228 -7.87 -1.84 -8.47
CA GLY A 228 -7.90 -3.09 -7.68
C GLY A 228 -9.26 -3.78 -7.67
N SER A 229 -10.35 -3.01 -7.61
CA SER A 229 -11.72 -3.55 -7.71
C SER A 229 -11.95 -4.26 -9.05
N PHE A 230 -11.58 -3.62 -10.15
CA PHE A 230 -11.73 -4.21 -11.48
C PHE A 230 -10.80 -5.41 -11.69
N VAL A 231 -9.54 -5.34 -11.28
CA VAL A 231 -8.59 -6.46 -11.40
C VAL A 231 -8.98 -7.64 -10.52
N ALA A 232 -9.54 -7.41 -9.34
CA ALA A 232 -10.08 -8.47 -8.51
C ALA A 232 -11.25 -9.20 -9.18
N LEU A 233 -12.13 -8.47 -9.89
CA LEU A 233 -13.17 -9.09 -10.70
C LEU A 233 -12.58 -9.95 -11.84
N LEU A 234 -11.45 -9.56 -12.43
CA LEU A 234 -10.74 -10.40 -13.40
C LEU A 234 -10.17 -11.67 -12.76
N LEU A 235 -9.65 -11.60 -11.52
CA LEU A 235 -9.16 -12.76 -10.75
C LEU A 235 -10.27 -13.79 -10.46
N GLU A 236 -11.52 -13.33 -10.33
CA GLU A 236 -12.68 -14.19 -10.02
C GLU A 236 -13.20 -14.98 -11.24
N ARG A 237 -12.70 -14.69 -12.45
CA ARG A 237 -13.10 -15.44 -13.65
C ARG A 237 -12.54 -16.86 -13.59
N ASP A 238 -13.31 -17.80 -14.16
CA ASP A 238 -12.89 -19.20 -14.37
C ASP A 238 -11.88 -19.34 -15.52
N ASP A 239 -10.85 -18.48 -15.51
CA ASP A 239 -9.71 -18.50 -16.42
C ASP A 239 -8.45 -18.08 -15.63
N PRO A 240 -7.75 -19.03 -15.00
CA PRO A 240 -6.61 -18.74 -14.15
C PRO A 240 -5.41 -18.14 -14.91
N ASP A 241 -5.41 -18.22 -16.25
CA ASP A 241 -4.34 -17.69 -17.10
C ASP A 241 -4.65 -16.29 -17.66
N LEU A 242 -5.90 -15.80 -17.53
CA LEU A 242 -6.31 -14.52 -18.12
C LEU A 242 -5.39 -13.38 -17.71
N LEU A 243 -5.20 -13.19 -16.40
CA LEU A 243 -4.39 -12.10 -15.90
C LEU A 243 -2.93 -12.21 -16.30
N ARG A 244 -2.38 -13.43 -16.32
CA ARG A 244 -1.03 -13.66 -16.83
C ARG A 244 -0.91 -13.20 -18.29
N ARG A 245 -1.85 -13.57 -19.17
CA ARG A 245 -1.84 -13.12 -20.57
C ARG A 245 -1.96 -11.60 -20.72
N LEU A 246 -2.81 -10.97 -19.93
CA LEU A 246 -2.96 -9.51 -19.92
C LEU A 246 -1.68 -8.81 -19.44
N TYR A 247 -1.04 -9.39 -18.42
CA TYR A 247 0.19 -8.89 -17.81
C TYR A 247 1.38 -9.04 -18.77
N THR A 248 1.54 -10.17 -19.46
CA THR A 248 2.70 -10.42 -20.34
C THR A 248 2.46 -10.01 -21.81
N GLY A 249 1.33 -9.38 -22.12
CA GLY A 249 0.83 -9.25 -23.49
C GLY A 249 1.60 -8.28 -24.39
N GLY A 250 2.36 -7.34 -23.83
CA GLY A 250 3.00 -6.26 -24.60
C GLY A 250 1.98 -5.44 -25.41
N PRO A 251 2.39 -4.72 -26.47
CA PRO A 251 1.47 -4.09 -27.41
C PRO A 251 0.55 -5.13 -28.10
N PRO A 252 -0.73 -4.82 -28.39
CA PRO A 252 -1.40 -3.51 -28.31
C PRO A 252 -1.76 -3.10 -26.87
N GLY A 253 -2.35 -1.92 -26.67
CA GLY A 253 -2.70 -1.41 -25.33
C GLY A 253 -3.71 -2.29 -24.58
N LEU A 254 -3.77 -2.14 -23.25
CA LEU A 254 -4.55 -3.01 -22.35
C LEU A 254 -6.02 -3.24 -22.77
N ALA A 255 -6.69 -2.22 -23.31
CA ALA A 255 -8.09 -2.32 -23.75
C ALA A 255 -8.28 -3.37 -24.87
N GLU A 256 -7.42 -3.35 -25.87
CA GLU A 256 -7.45 -4.31 -26.98
C GLU A 256 -7.12 -5.71 -26.47
N ARG A 257 -6.13 -5.84 -25.57
CA ARG A 257 -5.80 -7.12 -24.95
C ARG A 257 -6.93 -7.70 -24.10
N LEU A 258 -7.69 -6.85 -23.41
CA LEU A 258 -8.87 -7.26 -22.67
C LEU A 258 -9.96 -7.77 -23.62
N GLU A 259 -10.22 -7.06 -24.72
CA GLU A 259 -11.18 -7.47 -25.72
C GLU A 259 -10.79 -8.80 -26.37
N ASP A 260 -9.53 -8.95 -26.78
CA ASP A 260 -9.00 -10.19 -27.34
C ASP A 260 -9.10 -11.37 -26.36
N ALA A 261 -8.75 -11.15 -25.10
CA ALA A 261 -8.68 -12.21 -24.10
C ALA A 261 -10.04 -12.61 -23.54
N THR A 262 -11.04 -11.72 -23.58
CA THR A 262 -12.37 -11.96 -23.00
C THR A 262 -13.49 -12.08 -24.03
N GLY A 263 -13.26 -11.61 -25.27
CA GLY A 263 -14.29 -11.43 -26.29
C GLY A 263 -15.30 -10.31 -25.95
N GLN A 264 -14.98 -9.45 -24.99
CA GLN A 264 -15.85 -8.37 -24.50
C GLN A 264 -15.24 -7.01 -24.78
N THR A 265 -16.03 -6.12 -25.38
CA THR A 265 -15.67 -4.70 -25.54
C THR A 265 -15.53 -4.02 -24.17
N LEU A 266 -14.83 -2.89 -24.10
CA LEU A 266 -14.73 -2.08 -22.87
C LEU A 266 -16.10 -1.72 -22.27
N ALA A 267 -17.09 -1.41 -23.10
CA ALA A 267 -18.44 -1.09 -22.62
C ALA A 267 -19.12 -2.30 -21.94
N GLN A 268 -18.91 -3.51 -22.47
CA GLN A 268 -19.42 -4.74 -21.86
C GLN A 268 -18.68 -5.05 -20.54
N LEU A 269 -17.36 -4.81 -20.49
CA LEU A 269 -16.57 -4.95 -19.27
C LEU A 269 -16.98 -3.93 -18.19
N GLN A 270 -17.28 -2.68 -18.57
CA GLN A 270 -17.87 -1.67 -17.67
C GLN A 270 -19.19 -2.18 -17.09
N THR A 271 -20.13 -2.60 -17.94
CA THR A 271 -21.44 -3.10 -17.49
C THR A 271 -21.28 -4.33 -16.58
N TRP A 272 -20.37 -5.24 -16.91
CA TRP A 272 -20.08 -6.40 -16.08
C TRP A 272 -19.54 -5.99 -14.70
N TRP A 273 -18.61 -5.03 -14.67
CA TRP A 273 -18.06 -4.51 -13.43
C TRP A 273 -19.14 -3.83 -12.58
N GLU A 274 -19.91 -2.91 -13.14
CA GLU A 274 -21.02 -2.25 -12.45
C GLU A 274 -22.06 -3.24 -11.92
N THR A 275 -22.40 -4.27 -12.72
CA THR A 275 -23.32 -5.32 -12.30
C THR A 275 -22.77 -6.11 -11.12
N SER A 276 -21.48 -6.44 -11.14
CA SER A 276 -20.83 -7.14 -10.02
C SER A 276 -20.86 -6.28 -8.75
N LEU A 277 -20.60 -4.97 -8.86
CA LEU A 277 -20.61 -4.03 -7.74
C LEU A 277 -22.02 -3.82 -7.17
N ALA A 278 -23.03 -3.76 -8.04
CA ALA A 278 -24.44 -3.63 -7.65
C ALA A 278 -25.00 -4.91 -7.01
N ALA A 279 -24.44 -6.08 -7.35
CA ALA A 279 -24.82 -7.35 -6.76
C ALA A 279 -24.23 -7.55 -5.35
N GLN A 280 -23.19 -6.81 -4.98
CA GLN A 280 -22.69 -6.81 -3.61
C GLN A 280 -23.72 -6.10 -2.72
N GLU A 281 -24.11 -6.73 -1.62
CA GLU A 281 -24.82 -5.99 -0.57
C GLU A 281 -23.92 -4.81 -0.20
N PRO A 282 -24.40 -3.56 -0.34
CA PRO A 282 -23.59 -2.44 0.08
C PRO A 282 -23.22 -2.68 1.55
N VAL A 283 -21.96 -2.43 1.93
CA VAL A 283 -21.63 -2.23 3.34
C VAL A 283 -22.32 -0.93 3.72
N THR A 284 -23.63 -1.02 3.94
CA THR A 284 -24.48 0.15 3.94
C THR A 284 -24.02 1.03 5.09
N ARG A 285 -23.72 2.29 4.77
CA ARG A 285 -23.60 3.33 5.80
C ARG A 285 -24.93 3.47 6.54
N GLU A 286 -26.03 3.01 5.96
CA GLU A 286 -27.38 3.13 6.48
C GLU A 286 -27.57 2.49 7.87
N PRO A 287 -27.21 1.23 8.18
CA PRO A 287 -27.20 0.72 9.56
C PRO A 287 -26.34 1.52 10.54
N VAL A 288 -25.19 2.04 10.10
CA VAL A 288 -24.35 2.90 10.95
C VAL A 288 -25.02 4.24 11.19
N LEU A 289 -25.58 4.87 10.16
CA LEU A 289 -26.28 6.16 10.24
C LEU A 289 -27.60 6.04 11.01
N GLU A 290 -28.34 4.94 10.81
CA GLU A 290 -29.53 4.56 11.58
C GLU A 290 -29.15 4.39 13.05
N ALA A 291 -28.10 3.62 13.35
CA ALA A 291 -27.61 3.46 14.71
C ALA A 291 -27.19 4.81 15.31
N LEU A 292 -26.46 5.66 14.58
CA LEU A 292 -26.09 7.01 15.04
C LEU A 292 -27.33 7.90 15.28
N SER A 293 -28.36 7.79 14.44
CA SER A 293 -29.62 8.50 14.64
C SER A 293 -30.36 8.01 15.90
N LEU A 294 -30.43 6.70 16.11
CA LEU A 294 -30.99 6.09 17.32
C LEU A 294 -30.22 6.52 18.57
N LEU A 295 -28.88 6.56 18.52
CA LEU A 295 -28.05 7.06 19.62
C LEU A 295 -28.33 8.54 19.93
N HIS A 296 -28.51 9.37 18.91
CA HIS A 296 -28.87 10.78 19.10
C HIS A 296 -30.24 10.95 19.77
N LEU A 297 -31.18 10.03 19.52
CA LEU A 297 -32.49 9.99 20.14
C LEU A 297 -32.49 9.35 21.54
N GLY A 298 -31.34 8.87 22.03
CA GLY A 298 -31.24 8.17 23.31
C GLY A 298 -31.72 6.71 23.26
N GLU A 299 -31.89 6.13 22.08
CA GLU A 299 -32.36 4.75 21.87
C GLU A 299 -31.19 3.75 21.76
N ALA A 300 -30.29 3.75 22.75
CA ALA A 300 -29.05 2.96 22.74
C ALA A 300 -29.28 1.47 22.46
N ARG A 301 -30.28 0.84 23.07
CA ARG A 301 -30.62 -0.57 22.83
C ARG A 301 -31.06 -0.88 21.41
N ALA A 302 -31.76 0.06 20.76
CA ALA A 302 -32.15 -0.10 19.36
C ALA A 302 -30.92 0.00 18.45
N ALA A 303 -30.04 0.97 18.71
CA ALA A 303 -28.77 1.12 18.01
C ALA A 303 -27.89 -0.13 18.15
N ILE A 304 -27.75 -0.69 19.37
CA ILE A 304 -27.00 -1.93 19.63
C ILE A 304 -27.54 -3.07 18.76
N ARG A 305 -28.86 -3.28 18.70
CA ARG A 305 -29.46 -4.36 17.88
C ARG A 305 -29.14 -4.20 16.39
N VAL A 306 -29.20 -2.98 15.86
CA VAL A 306 -28.85 -2.66 14.46
C VAL A 306 -27.37 -2.97 14.21
N LEU A 307 -26.48 -2.49 15.08
CA LEU A 307 -25.04 -2.66 14.97
C LEU A 307 -24.62 -4.13 15.13
N GLU A 308 -25.20 -4.88 16.06
CA GLU A 308 -24.91 -6.31 16.22
C GLU A 308 -25.42 -7.16 15.05
N LYS A 309 -26.58 -6.82 14.48
CA LYS A 309 -27.06 -7.43 13.26
C LYS A 309 -26.07 -7.20 12.13
N GLN A 310 -25.60 -5.96 11.97
CA GLN A 310 -24.64 -5.63 10.93
C GLN A 310 -23.27 -6.26 11.17
N ARG A 311 -22.80 -6.34 12.42
CA ARG A 311 -21.54 -7.01 12.79
C ARG A 311 -21.54 -8.50 12.41
N ARG A 312 -22.69 -9.17 12.42
CA ARG A 312 -22.80 -10.57 11.95
C ARG A 312 -22.61 -10.68 10.44
N ASN A 313 -23.03 -9.67 9.68
CA ASN A 313 -22.91 -9.64 8.22
C ASN A 313 -21.53 -9.14 7.77
N VAL A 314 -20.97 -8.19 8.50
CA VAL A 314 -19.67 -7.57 8.22
C VAL A 314 -18.81 -7.62 9.50
N PRO A 315 -18.25 -8.80 9.83
CA PRO A 315 -17.38 -8.94 10.98
C PRO A 315 -16.13 -8.08 10.84
N ALA A 316 -15.60 -7.60 11.97
CA ALA A 316 -14.35 -6.84 12.05
C ALA A 316 -14.32 -5.47 11.33
N HIS A 317 -15.46 -4.79 11.16
CA HIS A 317 -15.48 -3.43 10.61
C HIS A 317 -15.23 -2.37 11.69
N PRO A 318 -14.22 -1.50 11.56
CA PRO A 318 -13.80 -0.62 12.64
C PRO A 318 -14.80 0.48 12.98
N VAL A 319 -15.51 1.00 11.99
CA VAL A 319 -16.60 1.96 12.24
C VAL A 319 -17.76 1.29 12.98
N LEU A 320 -18.02 0.00 12.71
CA LEU A 320 -19.07 -0.74 13.42
C LEU A 320 -18.67 -1.00 14.87
N GLU A 321 -17.44 -1.45 15.13
CA GLU A 321 -16.97 -1.64 16.51
C GLU A 321 -16.91 -0.32 17.29
N PHE A 322 -16.46 0.77 16.66
CA PHE A 322 -16.46 2.08 17.31
C PHE A 322 -17.89 2.54 17.64
N ALA A 323 -18.82 2.46 16.68
CA ALA A 323 -20.22 2.82 16.90
C ALA A 323 -20.88 1.92 17.97
N LEU A 324 -20.57 0.62 17.98
CA LEU A 324 -21.08 -0.34 18.94
C LEU A 324 -20.55 -0.06 20.35
N ALA A 325 -19.25 0.25 20.48
CA ALA A 325 -18.66 0.63 21.76
C ALA A 325 -19.32 1.88 22.35
N GLN A 326 -19.59 2.89 21.51
CA GLN A 326 -20.32 4.09 21.93
C GLN A 326 -21.77 3.78 22.33
N ALA A 327 -22.44 2.91 21.58
CA ALA A 327 -23.81 2.50 21.88
C ALA A 327 -23.93 1.74 23.21
N LEU A 328 -23.01 0.81 23.46
CA LEU A 328 -22.96 0.04 24.72
C LEU A 328 -22.68 0.96 25.91
N ARG A 329 -21.79 1.94 25.76
CA ARG A 329 -21.51 2.94 26.79
C ARG A 329 -22.75 3.78 27.12
N GLN A 330 -23.57 4.13 26.13
CA GLN A 330 -24.82 4.88 26.35
C GLN A 330 -25.94 4.04 26.99
N ASP A 331 -25.87 2.70 26.93
CA ASP A 331 -26.79 1.78 27.63
C ASP A 331 -26.24 1.33 28.99
N ASP A 332 -25.22 2.01 29.52
CA ASP A 332 -24.52 1.68 30.76
C ASP A 332 -23.88 0.26 30.78
N ASP A 333 -23.60 -0.32 29.61
CA ASP A 333 -22.84 -1.58 29.47
C ASP A 333 -21.34 -1.30 29.28
N ASP A 334 -20.69 -0.86 30.35
CA ASP A 334 -19.26 -0.55 30.36
C ASP A 334 -18.39 -1.74 29.98
N ALA A 335 -18.76 -2.95 30.40
CA ALA A 335 -17.99 -4.15 30.09
C ALA A 335 -18.06 -4.50 28.60
N GLY A 336 -19.26 -4.44 28.01
CA GLY A 336 -19.46 -4.61 26.57
C GLY A 336 -18.75 -3.53 25.76
N SER A 337 -18.84 -2.27 26.21
CA SER A 337 -18.16 -1.14 25.57
C SER A 337 -16.64 -1.31 25.56
N ALA A 338 -16.05 -1.66 26.72
CA ALA A 338 -14.62 -1.91 26.84
C ALA A 338 -14.15 -3.03 25.89
N LEU A 339 -14.90 -4.14 25.83
CA LEU A 339 -14.60 -5.25 24.93
C LEU A 339 -14.62 -4.81 23.44
N ALA A 340 -15.60 -4.01 23.03
CA ALA A 340 -15.67 -3.48 21.67
C ALA A 340 -14.51 -2.52 21.36
N PHE A 341 -14.12 -1.64 22.30
CA PHE A 341 -12.94 -0.79 22.13
C PHE A 341 -11.63 -1.59 22.04
N HIS A 342 -11.44 -2.63 22.85
CA HIS A 342 -10.27 -3.51 22.74
C HIS A 342 -10.21 -4.22 21.38
N ARG A 343 -11.35 -4.71 20.86
CA ARG A 343 -11.43 -5.26 19.51
C ARG A 343 -11.02 -4.24 18.45
N LEU A 344 -11.51 -3.00 18.56
CA LEU A 344 -11.13 -1.91 17.67
C LEU A 344 -9.62 -1.59 17.74
N LEU A 345 -9.02 -1.62 18.94
CA LEU A 345 -7.59 -1.40 19.11
C LEU A 345 -6.75 -2.52 18.49
N ALA A 346 -7.24 -3.76 18.52
CA ALA A 346 -6.61 -4.91 17.87
C ALA A 346 -6.73 -4.90 16.33
N MET A 347 -7.68 -4.17 15.76
CA MET A 347 -7.88 -4.11 14.31
C MET A 347 -6.76 -3.34 13.59
N PRO A 348 -6.33 -3.80 12.40
CA PRO A 348 -5.54 -2.96 11.50
C PRO A 348 -6.44 -1.84 10.96
N LEU A 349 -6.16 -0.60 11.34
CA LEU A 349 -6.92 0.56 10.85
C LEU A 349 -6.13 1.32 9.79
N PRO A 350 -6.77 1.75 8.69
CA PRO A 350 -6.14 2.68 7.77
C PRO A 350 -5.87 4.02 8.47
N TYR A 351 -4.87 4.76 7.99
CA TYR A 351 -4.37 5.98 8.65
C TYR A 351 -5.47 7.03 8.90
N ASN A 352 -6.43 7.17 8.00
CA ASN A 352 -7.57 8.09 8.15
C ASN A 352 -8.52 7.73 9.31
N LEU A 353 -8.40 6.53 9.89
CA LEU A 353 -9.15 6.06 11.06
C LEU A 353 -8.28 5.97 12.32
N ALA A 354 -7.01 6.40 12.28
CA ALA A 354 -6.12 6.36 13.45
C ALA A 354 -6.68 7.13 14.67
N TRP A 355 -7.47 8.19 14.41
CA TRP A 355 -8.17 8.94 15.46
C TRP A 355 -9.15 8.08 16.26
N MET A 356 -9.73 7.03 15.66
CA MET A 356 -10.64 6.11 16.36
C MET A 356 -9.91 5.31 17.43
N LYS A 357 -8.66 4.86 17.16
CA LYS A 357 -7.84 4.19 18.18
C LYS A 357 -7.50 5.15 19.32
N GLN A 358 -7.16 6.39 19.01
CA GLN A 358 -6.89 7.40 20.03
C GLN A 358 -8.12 7.62 20.93
N ARG A 359 -9.30 7.77 20.33
CA ARG A 359 -10.56 7.91 21.08
C ARG A 359 -10.93 6.67 21.88
N ALA A 360 -10.64 5.48 21.37
CA ALA A 360 -10.85 4.23 22.10
C ALA A 360 -9.96 4.15 23.36
N ARG A 361 -8.69 4.54 23.27
CA ARG A 361 -7.78 4.60 24.44
C ARG A 361 -8.27 5.59 25.49
N GLU A 362 -8.66 6.79 25.07
CA GLU A 362 -9.23 7.81 25.97
C GLU A 362 -10.47 7.28 26.69
N ALA A 363 -11.40 6.65 25.97
CA ALA A 363 -12.61 6.07 26.55
C ALA A 363 -12.31 4.94 27.56
N LEU A 364 -11.39 4.03 27.23
CA LEU A 364 -10.97 2.96 28.15
C LEU A 364 -10.36 3.54 29.44
N SER A 365 -9.50 4.55 29.31
CA SER A 365 -8.91 5.24 30.46
C SER A 365 -9.97 5.94 31.33
N GLU A 366 -10.98 6.59 30.74
CA GLU A 366 -12.09 7.22 31.46
C GLU A 366 -12.92 6.20 32.24
N MET A 367 -13.10 5.00 31.69
CA MET A 367 -13.84 3.90 32.29
C MET A 367 -13.01 3.10 33.32
N GLY A 368 -11.73 3.41 33.49
CA GLY A 368 -10.82 2.70 34.40
C GLY A 368 -10.34 1.34 33.89
N TYR A 369 -10.44 1.08 32.58
CA TYR A 369 -9.88 -0.11 31.93
C TYR A 369 -8.44 0.18 31.47
N ALA A 370 -7.58 -0.84 31.54
CA ALA A 370 -6.23 -0.74 31.00
C ALA A 370 -6.27 -0.60 29.47
N GLU A 371 -5.26 0.04 28.88
CA GLU A 371 -5.15 0.11 27.41
C GLU A 371 -4.74 -1.22 26.77
N GLU A 372 -4.11 -2.10 27.55
CA GLU A 372 -3.63 -3.40 27.08
C GLU A 372 -4.81 -4.34 26.85
N VAL A 373 -4.90 -4.87 25.63
CA VAL A 373 -5.81 -5.97 25.29
C VAL A 373 -5.27 -7.21 26.00
N PRO A 374 -6.05 -7.89 26.86
CA PRO A 374 -5.62 -9.15 27.46
C PRO A 374 -5.39 -10.25 26.42
#